data_AF-A0A485KWJ2-F1
#
_entry.id   AF-A0A485KWJ2-F1
#
_cell.length_a   1.000
_cell.length_b   1.000
_cell.length_c   1.000
_cell.angle_alpha   90.00
_cell.angle_beta   90.00
_cell.angle_gamma   90.00
#
_symmetry.space_group_name_H-M   'P 1'
#
loop_
_entity.id
_entity.type
_entity.pdbx_description
1 polymer ?
#
loop_
_entity_poly.entity_id
_entity_poly.type
_entity_poly.pdbx_seq_one_letter_code
_entity_poly.pdbx_strand_id
1 'polypeptide(L)'
;MLKMAMSVSPTSRQKRRRESHASISVPHPFDKCSKRTPDGLSPTDTSAAVNGGVLTTAFEPTLAQTEAEAIGIAAEMSIDFFNEAHVLYNMMSEIRLPTDEAKTMDVLMQRLDLHVHDENVLADAENVRNVYRGMVHVYVYLYRAHYRQFAALDMATHLSVCWHRLVAFVNEYHVFDPTLLHRSYEFTMQIVRDCERQQTHHHPSSSSS
;
A
#
# COMPACT_ATOMS: atom_id res chain seq x y z
N MET A 1 40.45 -37.34 -37.18
CA MET A 1 39.18 -36.93 -36.53
C MET A 1 38.86 -37.96 -35.45
N LEU A 2 39.09 -37.63 -34.17
CA LEU A 2 38.58 -38.33 -32.99
C LEU A 2 39.07 -37.56 -31.75
N LYS A 3 38.17 -36.83 -31.08
CA LYS A 3 38.34 -36.38 -29.70
C LYS A 3 37.06 -36.69 -28.95
N MET A 4 37.10 -37.78 -28.19
CA MET A 4 36.10 -38.18 -27.20
C MET A 4 36.47 -37.59 -25.83
N ALA A 5 35.43 -37.10 -25.16
CA ALA A 5 35.19 -37.04 -23.73
C ALA A 5 36.25 -36.41 -22.79
N MET A 6 35.87 -35.27 -22.20
CA MET A 6 36.13 -35.05 -20.76
C MET A 6 34.81 -34.73 -20.08
N SER A 7 34.44 -35.63 -19.15
CA SER A 7 33.35 -35.51 -18.19
C SER A 7 33.82 -34.62 -17.03
N VAL A 8 32.98 -33.67 -16.62
CA VAL A 8 33.12 -33.02 -15.31
C VAL A 8 31.72 -32.81 -14.73
N SER A 9 31.38 -33.60 -13.72
CA SER A 9 30.24 -33.37 -12.83
C SER A 9 30.70 -32.54 -11.64
N PRO A 10 29.96 -31.50 -11.20
CA PRO A 10 30.20 -30.89 -9.90
C PRO A 10 29.36 -31.58 -8.82
N THR A 11 30.04 -32.31 -7.93
CA THR A 11 29.48 -32.85 -6.69
C THR A 11 29.32 -31.76 -5.62
N SER A 12 28.13 -31.74 -5.04
CA SER A 12 27.67 -31.02 -3.86
C SER A 12 28.69 -30.86 -2.73
N ARG A 13 28.78 -29.65 -2.17
CA ARG A 13 29.35 -29.42 -0.83
C ARG A 13 28.33 -28.74 0.06
N GLN A 14 27.57 -29.55 0.81
CA GLN A 14 26.81 -29.11 1.96
C GLN A 14 27.77 -28.57 3.03
N LYS A 15 27.53 -27.36 3.55
CA LYS A 15 28.15 -26.87 4.79
C LYS A 15 27.04 -26.54 5.79
N ARG A 16 27.21 -27.12 6.97
CA ARG A 16 26.23 -27.29 8.04
C ARG A 16 25.82 -25.98 8.71
N ARG A 17 24.51 -25.88 8.90
CA ARG A 17 23.74 -25.19 9.96
C ARG A 17 24.46 -25.20 11.31
N ARG A 18 24.59 -24.02 11.94
CA ARG A 18 24.64 -23.87 13.39
C ARG A 18 23.79 -22.66 13.76
N GLU A 19 22.68 -22.96 14.42
CA GLU A 19 21.74 -21.99 14.98
C GLU A 19 22.34 -21.37 16.24
N SER A 20 22.06 -20.10 16.48
CA SER A 20 22.26 -19.47 17.77
C SER A 20 21.07 -18.55 18.01
N HIS A 21 20.28 -18.93 19.00
CA HIS A 21 19.12 -18.23 19.52
C HIS A 21 19.59 -16.97 20.26
N ALA A 22 19.03 -15.82 19.90
CA ALA A 22 19.02 -14.64 20.74
C ALA A 22 17.64 -14.00 20.64
N SER A 23 16.79 -14.31 21.61
CA SER A 23 15.50 -13.66 21.83
C SER A 23 15.74 -12.24 22.32
N ILE A 24 15.35 -11.24 21.53
CA ILE A 24 15.29 -9.85 22.00
C ILE A 24 13.81 -9.55 22.25
N SER A 25 13.45 -9.55 23.53
CA SER A 25 12.14 -9.16 24.02
C SER A 25 11.96 -7.65 23.85
N VAL A 26 10.94 -7.24 23.10
CA VAL A 26 10.48 -5.86 23.02
C VAL A 26 9.61 -5.55 24.26
N PRO A 27 9.89 -4.50 25.05
CA PRO A 27 9.02 -4.13 26.15
C PRO A 27 7.78 -3.36 25.65
N HIS A 28 6.60 -3.90 25.97
CA HIS A 28 5.33 -3.18 25.98
C HIS A 28 5.34 -2.07 27.04
N PRO A 29 4.82 -0.86 26.76
CA PRO A 29 4.43 0.07 27.80
C PRO A 29 2.91 0.00 27.99
N PHE A 30 2.45 -0.85 28.91
CA PHE A 30 1.24 -0.60 29.67
C PHE A 30 1.61 -0.44 31.15
N ASP A 31 0.82 0.41 31.81
CA ASP A 31 0.77 0.75 33.22
C ASP A 31 1.68 1.87 33.75
N LYS A 32 1.04 3.05 33.95
CA LYS A 32 0.76 3.52 35.32
C LYS A 32 -0.32 4.61 35.33
N CYS A 33 -1.49 4.19 35.80
CA CYS A 33 -2.50 5.06 36.40
C CYS A 33 -1.91 5.75 37.63
N SER A 34 -1.90 7.08 37.67
CA SER A 34 -1.67 7.85 38.90
C SER A 34 -2.58 9.07 38.93
N LYS A 35 -3.59 8.99 39.80
CA LYS A 35 -4.49 10.07 40.21
C LYS A 35 -3.71 11.28 40.74
N ARG A 36 -4.04 12.48 40.27
CA ARG A 36 -4.03 13.72 41.07
C ARG A 36 -5.27 14.55 40.75
N THR A 37 -5.81 15.12 41.81
CA THR A 37 -7.09 15.81 42.02
C THR A 37 -7.26 17.13 41.25
N PRO A 38 -8.51 17.63 41.14
CA PRO A 38 -8.86 18.80 40.34
C PRO A 38 -8.77 20.10 41.17
N ASP A 39 -8.28 21.19 40.56
CA ASP A 39 -8.65 22.55 40.94
C ASP A 39 -8.51 23.47 39.72
N GLY A 40 -9.51 24.33 39.54
CA GLY A 40 -9.89 24.95 38.27
C GLY A 40 -9.12 26.18 37.83
N LEU A 41 -9.48 26.69 36.64
CA LEU A 41 -9.79 28.09 36.31
C LEU A 41 -10.15 28.25 34.82
N SER A 42 -11.42 28.61 34.59
CA SER A 42 -12.10 29.37 33.53
C SER A 42 -11.91 29.11 32.01
N PRO A 43 -12.99 29.32 31.22
CA PRO A 43 -13.06 29.00 29.80
C PRO A 43 -12.53 30.15 28.95
N THR A 44 -11.82 29.82 27.87
CA THR A 44 -11.71 30.72 26.73
C THR A 44 -12.09 29.92 25.50
N ASP A 45 -13.22 30.31 24.92
CA ASP A 45 -13.75 29.81 23.68
C ASP A 45 -12.69 29.87 22.58
N THR A 46 -12.35 28.73 22.01
CA THR A 46 -12.02 28.65 20.58
C THR A 46 -12.49 27.29 20.10
N SER A 47 -13.66 27.32 19.47
CA SER A 47 -14.20 26.26 18.64
C SER A 47 -13.20 25.91 17.54
N ALA A 48 -12.49 24.80 17.67
CA ALA A 48 -11.93 24.09 16.54
C ALA A 48 -12.61 22.73 16.50
N ALA A 49 -13.50 22.59 15.50
CA ALA A 49 -14.25 21.40 15.23
C ALA A 49 -13.35 20.16 15.16
N VAL A 50 -13.64 19.20 16.02
CA VAL A 50 -13.20 17.81 15.89
C VAL A 50 -13.91 17.24 14.68
N ASN A 51 -13.24 17.15 13.53
CA ASN A 51 -13.70 16.40 12.38
C ASN A 51 -12.53 15.64 11.74
N GLY A 52 -12.66 14.32 11.72
CA GLY A 52 -11.90 13.40 10.89
C GLY A 52 -10.53 13.07 11.45
N GLY A 53 -10.41 11.91 12.11
CA GLY A 53 -9.13 11.30 12.42
C GLY A 53 -8.35 11.02 11.14
N VAL A 54 -7.47 11.95 10.77
CA VAL A 54 -6.47 11.74 9.74
C VAL A 54 -5.33 10.96 10.39
N LEU A 55 -4.91 9.87 9.75
CA LEU A 55 -3.66 9.17 10.05
C LEU A 55 -2.45 10.06 9.66
N THR A 56 -2.35 11.28 10.19
CA THR A 56 -1.33 12.28 9.82
C THR A 56 -0.03 12.17 10.61
N THR A 57 0.08 11.29 11.60
CA THR A 57 1.27 11.25 12.46
C THR A 57 2.39 10.32 11.97
N ALA A 58 2.25 9.66 10.83
CA ALA A 58 3.26 8.70 10.34
C ALA A 58 4.28 9.33 9.38
N PHE A 59 3.93 10.43 8.73
CA PHE A 59 4.76 11.13 7.76
C PHE A 59 4.69 12.61 8.11
N GLU A 60 5.63 13.09 8.93
CA GLU A 60 5.75 14.51 9.23
C GLU A 60 6.97 15.02 8.45
N PRO A 61 6.80 15.60 7.25
CA PRO A 61 7.86 16.33 6.59
C PRO A 61 8.32 17.43 7.55
N THR A 62 9.62 17.48 7.81
CA THR A 62 10.15 18.69 8.40
C THR A 62 9.83 19.81 7.41
N LEU A 63 9.24 20.94 7.83
CA LEU A 63 8.82 22.07 6.97
C LEU A 63 9.91 22.64 6.01
N ALA A 64 11.13 22.11 6.07
CA ALA A 64 12.28 22.43 5.24
C ALA A 64 12.75 21.26 4.32
N GLN A 65 11.98 20.17 4.19
CA GLN A 65 12.38 19.03 3.38
C GLN A 65 12.48 19.41 1.89
N THR A 66 13.61 19.11 1.29
CA THR A 66 13.86 19.34 -0.14
C THR A 66 13.18 18.28 -1.00
N GLU A 67 12.91 18.62 -2.27
CA GLU A 67 12.36 17.66 -3.25
C GLU A 67 13.25 16.41 -3.38
N ALA A 68 14.58 16.57 -3.35
CA ALA A 68 15.51 15.46 -3.45
C ALA A 68 15.41 14.52 -2.24
N GLU A 69 15.28 15.05 -1.03
CA GLU A 69 15.06 14.24 0.18
C GLU A 69 13.71 13.53 0.14
N ALA A 70 12.65 14.19 -0.33
CA ALA A 70 11.34 13.59 -0.48
C ALA A 70 11.36 12.41 -1.47
N ILE A 71 12.05 12.57 -2.60
CA ILE A 71 12.26 11.50 -3.57
C ILE A 71 13.13 10.36 -3.00
N GLY A 72 14.15 10.67 -2.20
CA GLY A 72 14.94 9.66 -1.50
C GLY A 72 14.10 8.79 -0.56
N ILE A 73 13.25 9.42 0.27
CA ILE A 73 12.31 8.69 1.14
C ILE A 73 11.31 7.89 0.30
N ALA A 74 10.80 8.45 -0.80
CA ALA A 74 9.90 7.72 -1.70
C ALA A 74 10.57 6.50 -2.34
N ALA A 75 11.84 6.60 -2.72
CA ALA A 75 12.61 5.45 -3.22
C ALA A 75 12.68 4.34 -2.16
N GLU A 76 13.06 4.67 -0.92
CA GLU A 76 13.17 3.72 0.19
C GLU A 76 11.83 3.04 0.52
N MET A 77 10.75 3.82 0.56
CA MET A 77 9.41 3.32 0.90
C MET A 77 8.72 2.57 -0.25
N SER A 78 9.24 2.65 -1.47
CA SER A 78 8.57 2.12 -2.68
C SER A 78 8.33 0.61 -2.60
N ILE A 79 9.27 -0.15 -2.03
CA ILE A 79 9.17 -1.60 -1.88
C ILE A 79 8.04 -2.00 -0.93
N ASP A 80 7.82 -1.25 0.15
CA ASP A 80 6.76 -1.52 1.13
C ASP A 80 5.38 -1.29 0.51
N PHE A 81 5.22 -0.17 -0.21
CA PHE A 81 3.98 0.11 -0.96
C PHE A 81 3.72 -0.90 -2.07
N PHE A 82 4.77 -1.32 -2.77
CA PHE A 82 4.65 -2.35 -3.80
C PHE A 82 4.23 -3.69 -3.21
N ASN A 83 4.82 -4.12 -2.09
CA ASN A 83 4.46 -5.37 -1.44
C ASN A 83 2.98 -5.41 -1.02
N GLU A 84 2.45 -4.31 -0.48
CA GLU A 84 1.01 -4.21 -0.18
C GLU A 84 0.15 -4.34 -1.44
N ALA A 85 0.50 -3.60 -2.51
CA ALA A 85 -0.23 -3.68 -3.78
C ALA A 85 -0.14 -5.09 -4.40
N HIS A 86 1.02 -5.74 -4.31
CA HIS A 86 1.27 -7.08 -4.83
C HIS A 86 0.47 -8.15 -4.10
N VAL A 87 0.37 -8.08 -2.77
CA VAL A 87 -0.49 -8.97 -1.99
C VAL A 87 -1.95 -8.84 -2.41
N LEU A 88 -2.46 -7.60 -2.51
CA LEU A 88 -3.83 -7.34 -2.94
C LEU A 88 -4.07 -7.82 -4.38
N TYR A 89 -3.11 -7.61 -5.29
CA TYR A 89 -3.20 -8.03 -6.68
C TYR A 89 -3.21 -9.56 -6.84
N ASN A 90 -2.37 -10.26 -6.08
CA ASN A 90 -2.29 -11.72 -6.11
C ASN A 90 -3.50 -12.39 -5.47
N MET A 91 -4.13 -11.76 -4.49
CA MET A 91 -5.36 -12.28 -3.89
C MET A 91 -6.48 -12.44 -4.94
N MET A 92 -6.48 -11.62 -5.99
CA MET A 92 -7.46 -11.71 -7.07
C MET A 92 -7.03 -12.64 -8.22
N SER A 93 -5.84 -13.24 -8.17
CA SER A 93 -5.27 -13.98 -9.32
C SER A 93 -6.11 -15.17 -9.77
N GLU A 94 -6.69 -15.92 -8.83
CA GLU A 94 -7.50 -17.12 -9.13
C GLU A 94 -8.87 -16.79 -9.74
N ILE A 95 -9.42 -15.62 -9.41
CA ILE A 95 -10.76 -15.19 -9.84
C ILE A 95 -10.73 -14.19 -11.00
N ARG A 96 -9.54 -13.69 -11.37
CA ARG A 96 -9.36 -12.72 -12.44
C ARG A 96 -9.51 -13.39 -13.80
N LEU A 97 -10.40 -12.85 -14.63
CA LEU A 97 -10.54 -13.28 -16.02
C LEU A 97 -9.33 -12.82 -16.86
N PRO A 98 -8.85 -13.63 -17.82
CA PRO A 98 -7.68 -13.33 -18.63
C PRO A 98 -7.99 -12.33 -19.77
N THR A 99 -8.40 -11.12 -19.40
CA THR A 99 -8.64 -10.02 -20.34
C THR A 99 -7.33 -9.36 -20.77
N ASP A 100 -7.33 -8.61 -21.88
CA ASP A 100 -6.13 -7.87 -22.31
C ASP A 100 -5.69 -6.81 -21.31
N GLU A 101 -6.64 -6.25 -20.57
CA GLU A 101 -6.35 -5.37 -19.45
C GLU A 101 -5.66 -6.12 -18.30
N ALA A 102 -6.12 -7.32 -17.94
CA ALA A 102 -5.47 -8.14 -16.93
C ALA A 102 -4.02 -8.47 -17.32
N LYS A 103 -3.77 -8.84 -18.59
CA LYS A 103 -2.41 -9.06 -19.10
C LYS A 103 -1.55 -7.80 -19.02
N THR A 104 -2.14 -6.64 -19.31
CA THR A 104 -1.44 -5.36 -19.18
C THR A 104 -1.04 -5.07 -17.73
N MET A 105 -1.93 -5.38 -16.78
CA MET A 105 -1.64 -5.25 -15.35
C MET A 105 -0.59 -6.27 -14.89
N ASP A 106 -0.57 -7.49 -15.42
CA ASP A 106 0.47 -8.48 -15.12
C ASP A 106 1.86 -7.97 -15.56
N VAL A 107 1.96 -7.39 -16.76
CA VAL A 107 3.20 -6.76 -17.25
C VAL A 107 3.59 -5.56 -16.39
N LEU A 108 2.62 -4.73 -15.97
CA LEU A 108 2.89 -3.60 -15.09
C LEU A 108 3.41 -4.06 -13.73
N MET A 109 2.78 -5.06 -13.10
CA MET A 109 3.21 -5.63 -11.83
C MET A 109 4.62 -6.21 -11.91
N GLN A 110 4.93 -6.95 -12.99
CA GLN A 110 6.27 -7.48 -13.21
C GLN A 110 7.30 -6.36 -13.37
N ARG A 111 6.97 -5.29 -14.10
CA ARG A 111 7.89 -4.16 -14.27
C ARG A 111 8.10 -3.40 -12.95
N LEU A 112 7.03 -3.20 -12.18
CA LEU A 112 7.14 -2.57 -10.86
C LEU A 112 8.03 -3.38 -9.93
N ASP A 113 7.87 -4.71 -9.91
CA ASP A 113 8.72 -5.62 -9.14
C ASP A 113 10.20 -5.44 -9.49
N LEU A 114 10.53 -5.40 -10.77
CA LEU A 114 11.91 -5.17 -11.22
C LEU A 114 12.44 -3.79 -10.79
N HIS A 115 11.60 -2.75 -10.88
CA HIS A 115 12.03 -1.38 -10.58
C HIS A 115 12.23 -1.12 -9.09
N VAL A 116 11.37 -1.66 -8.21
CA VAL A 116 11.48 -1.44 -6.75
C VAL A 116 12.66 -2.20 -6.14
N HIS A 117 13.20 -3.19 -6.85
CA HIS A 117 14.38 -3.96 -6.42
C HIS A 117 15.70 -3.49 -7.08
N ASP A 118 15.65 -2.51 -8.00
CA ASP A 118 16.85 -2.00 -8.68
C ASP A 118 17.22 -0.61 -8.16
N GLU A 119 18.25 -0.55 -7.31
CA GLU A 119 18.77 0.70 -6.74
C GLU A 119 19.22 1.70 -7.83
N ASN A 120 19.68 1.24 -8.99
CA ASN A 120 20.09 2.13 -10.08
C ASN A 120 18.87 2.79 -10.73
N VAL A 121 17.75 2.07 -10.81
CA VAL A 121 16.48 2.63 -11.30
C VAL A 121 15.96 3.66 -10.30
N LEU A 122 15.99 3.34 -9.01
CA LEU A 122 15.51 4.21 -7.94
C LEU A 122 16.39 5.44 -7.67
N ALA A 123 17.62 5.46 -8.18
CA ALA A 123 18.48 6.64 -8.13
C ALA A 123 17.99 7.80 -9.02
N ASP A 124 17.15 7.51 -10.01
CA ASP A 124 16.55 8.52 -10.89
C ASP A 124 15.17 8.95 -10.35
N ALA A 125 15.01 10.25 -10.12
CA ALA A 125 13.78 10.78 -9.54
C ALA A 125 12.55 10.46 -10.39
N GLU A 126 12.62 10.57 -11.72
CA GLU A 126 11.48 10.33 -12.60
C GLU A 126 11.09 8.84 -12.60
N ASN A 127 12.05 7.93 -12.48
CA ASN A 127 11.75 6.51 -12.29
C ASN A 127 10.99 6.25 -10.99
N VAL A 128 11.38 6.89 -9.88
CA VAL A 128 10.63 6.82 -8.62
C VAL A 128 9.20 7.32 -8.82
N ARG A 129 9.01 8.48 -9.45
CA ARG A 129 7.66 9.01 -9.76
C ARG A 129 6.84 8.01 -10.59
N ASN A 130 7.47 7.35 -11.57
CA ASN A 130 6.83 6.37 -12.43
C ASN A 130 6.46 5.07 -11.72
N VAL A 131 7.24 4.63 -10.73
CA VAL A 131 6.88 3.51 -9.85
C VAL A 131 5.58 3.83 -9.09
N TYR A 132 5.49 5.01 -8.49
CA TYR A 132 4.29 5.42 -7.76
C TYR A 132 3.07 5.62 -8.67
N ARG A 133 3.24 6.20 -9.87
CA ARG A 133 2.16 6.27 -10.87
C ARG A 133 1.68 4.88 -11.28
N GLY A 134 2.60 3.93 -11.46
CA GLY A 134 2.28 2.54 -11.74
C GLY A 134 1.46 1.90 -10.62
N MET A 135 1.86 2.10 -9.36
CA MET A 135 1.08 1.61 -8.21
C MET A 135 -0.33 2.20 -8.17
N VAL A 136 -0.49 3.50 -8.46
CA VAL A 136 -1.84 4.11 -8.57
C VAL A 136 -2.69 3.41 -9.63
N HIS A 137 -2.13 3.10 -10.80
CA HIS A 137 -2.85 2.36 -11.84
C HIS A 137 -3.29 0.97 -11.36
N VAL A 138 -2.44 0.27 -10.59
CA VAL A 138 -2.79 -1.03 -10.00
C VAL A 138 -3.97 -0.88 -9.03
N TYR A 139 -3.95 0.09 -8.11
CA TYR A 139 -5.07 0.33 -7.20
C TYR A 139 -6.36 0.69 -7.93
N VAL A 140 -6.30 1.61 -8.90
CA VAL A 140 -7.45 1.98 -9.72
C VAL A 140 -8.05 0.74 -10.43
N TYR A 141 -7.19 -0.13 -10.96
CA TYR A 141 -7.62 -1.41 -11.55
C TYR A 141 -8.30 -2.31 -10.52
N LEU A 142 -7.71 -2.50 -9.33
CA LEU A 142 -8.29 -3.33 -8.27
C LEU A 142 -9.67 -2.83 -7.82
N TYR A 143 -9.84 -1.52 -7.65
CA TYR A 143 -11.15 -0.93 -7.36
C TYR A 143 -12.14 -1.19 -8.50
N ARG A 144 -11.78 -0.81 -9.74
CA ARG A 144 -12.72 -0.84 -10.85
C ARG A 144 -13.13 -2.26 -11.25
N ALA A 145 -12.19 -3.20 -11.26
CA ALA A 145 -12.43 -4.55 -11.74
C ALA A 145 -12.83 -5.53 -10.62
N HIS A 146 -12.39 -5.30 -9.38
CA HIS A 146 -12.44 -6.33 -8.33
C HIS A 146 -13.02 -5.86 -6.98
N TYR A 147 -13.47 -4.61 -6.84
CA TYR A 147 -13.95 -4.09 -5.54
C TYR A 147 -15.07 -4.94 -4.92
N ARG A 148 -16.02 -5.43 -5.73
CA ARG A 148 -17.11 -6.28 -5.22
C ARG A 148 -16.59 -7.61 -4.66
N GLN A 149 -15.55 -8.17 -5.26
CA GLN A 149 -14.90 -9.39 -4.83
C GLN A 149 -14.13 -9.15 -3.53
N PHE A 150 -13.42 -8.03 -3.42
CA PHE A 150 -12.83 -7.60 -2.15
C PHE A 150 -13.89 -7.44 -1.05
N ALA A 151 -15.05 -6.86 -1.35
CA ALA A 151 -16.15 -6.72 -0.39
C ALA A 151 -16.72 -8.09 0.04
N ALA A 152 -16.91 -9.01 -0.91
CA ALA A 152 -17.39 -10.36 -0.62
C ALA A 152 -16.40 -11.18 0.23
N LEU A 153 -15.11 -10.86 0.16
CA LEU A 153 -14.04 -11.48 0.94
C LEU A 153 -13.73 -10.76 2.26
N ASP A 154 -14.50 -9.73 2.63
CA ASP A 154 -14.26 -8.87 3.80
C ASP A 154 -12.87 -8.17 3.78
N MET A 155 -12.34 -7.93 2.58
CA MET A 155 -11.03 -7.32 2.34
C MET A 155 -11.13 -5.92 1.73
N ALA A 156 -12.34 -5.38 1.51
CA ALA A 156 -12.54 -4.03 0.98
C ALA A 156 -11.96 -2.93 1.90
N THR A 157 -12.05 -3.13 3.22
CA THR A 157 -11.43 -2.25 4.20
C THR A 157 -9.91 -2.26 4.06
N HIS A 158 -9.31 -3.45 3.90
CA HIS A 158 -7.86 -3.58 3.75
C HIS A 158 -7.35 -2.91 2.47
N LEU A 159 -8.02 -3.16 1.33
CA LEU A 159 -7.76 -2.45 0.07
C LEU A 159 -7.79 -0.93 0.26
N SER A 160 -8.78 -0.42 1.01
CA SER A 160 -8.95 1.02 1.26
C SER A 160 -7.88 1.60 2.16
N VAL A 161 -7.45 0.88 3.20
CA VAL A 161 -6.36 1.32 4.07
C VAL A 161 -5.05 1.44 3.28
N CYS A 162 -4.69 0.42 2.50
CA CYS A 162 -3.47 0.45 1.67
C CYS A 162 -3.53 1.57 0.61
N TRP A 163 -4.68 1.76 -0.03
CA TRP A 163 -4.90 2.87 -0.97
C TRP A 163 -4.74 4.24 -0.30
N HIS A 164 -5.38 4.46 0.84
CA HIS A 164 -5.30 5.72 1.57
C HIS A 164 -3.88 6.01 2.06
N ARG A 165 -3.15 4.98 2.51
CA ARG A 165 -1.75 5.11 2.92
C ARG A 165 -0.88 5.58 1.75
N LEU A 166 -1.05 4.99 0.57
CA LEU A 166 -0.33 5.39 -0.64
C LEU A 166 -0.67 6.84 -1.05
N VAL A 167 -1.95 7.19 -1.10
CA VAL A 167 -2.40 8.54 -1.47
C VAL A 167 -1.88 9.58 -0.50
N ALA A 168 -2.00 9.33 0.81
CA ALA A 168 -1.49 10.23 1.84
C ALA A 168 0.02 10.44 1.67
N PHE A 169 0.79 9.37 1.51
CA PHE A 169 2.24 9.43 1.32
C PHE A 169 2.63 10.23 0.06
N VAL A 170 2.03 9.92 -1.09
CA VAL A 170 2.32 10.62 -2.35
C VAL A 170 1.99 12.10 -2.26
N ASN A 171 0.88 12.44 -1.59
CA ASN A 171 0.45 13.82 -1.40
C ASN A 171 1.39 14.58 -0.46
N GLU A 172 1.78 13.96 0.65
CA GLU A 172 2.64 14.54 1.69
C GLU A 172 4.05 14.85 1.16
N TYR A 173 4.65 13.90 0.42
CA TYR A 173 6.00 14.05 -0.13
C TYR A 173 6.04 14.62 -1.56
N HIS A 174 4.90 15.04 -2.10
CA HIS A 174 4.77 15.57 -3.47
C HIS A 174 5.46 14.70 -4.54
N VAL A 175 5.28 13.38 -4.43
CA VAL A 175 5.96 12.39 -5.28
C VAL A 175 5.55 12.50 -6.75
N PHE A 176 4.39 13.05 -7.07
CA PHE A 176 4.06 13.53 -8.42
C PHE A 176 2.87 14.50 -8.38
N ASP A 177 2.44 14.98 -9.55
CA ASP A 177 1.34 15.95 -9.69
C ASP A 177 0.09 15.57 -8.86
N PRO A 178 -0.27 16.40 -7.85
CA PRO A 178 -1.41 16.12 -6.97
C PRO A 178 -2.75 16.13 -7.71
N THR A 179 -2.84 16.79 -8.87
CA THR A 179 -4.07 16.84 -9.67
C THR A 179 -4.44 15.44 -10.18
N LEU A 180 -3.45 14.68 -10.65
CA LEU A 180 -3.65 13.31 -11.15
C LEU A 180 -3.99 12.35 -10.01
N LEU A 181 -3.35 12.53 -8.86
CA LEU A 181 -3.64 11.74 -7.67
C LEU A 181 -5.07 11.96 -7.19
N HIS A 182 -5.49 13.22 -7.08
CA HIS A 182 -6.82 13.58 -6.62
C HIS A 182 -7.92 13.02 -7.54
N ARG A 183 -7.75 13.12 -8.86
CA ARG A 183 -8.70 12.52 -9.82
C ARG A 183 -8.81 11.01 -9.67
N SER A 184 -7.69 10.33 -9.44
CA SER A 184 -7.66 8.87 -9.24
C SER A 184 -8.37 8.48 -7.94
N TYR A 185 -8.17 9.27 -6.88
CA TYR A 185 -8.86 9.09 -5.59
C TYR A 185 -10.37 9.28 -5.69
N GLU A 186 -10.83 10.37 -6.31
CA GLU A 186 -12.27 10.60 -6.47
C GLU A 186 -12.92 9.50 -7.31
N PHE A 187 -12.22 9.01 -8.35
CA PHE A 187 -12.69 7.90 -9.16
C PHE A 187 -12.86 6.61 -8.33
N THR A 188 -11.89 6.24 -7.48
CA THR A 188 -12.03 5.03 -6.65
C THR A 188 -13.11 5.20 -5.58
N MET A 189 -13.24 6.39 -4.98
CA MET A 189 -14.31 6.67 -4.02
C MET A 189 -15.69 6.63 -4.67
N GLN A 190 -15.82 7.05 -5.93
CA GLN A 190 -17.07 6.93 -6.66
C GLN A 190 -17.49 5.45 -6.83
N ILE A 191 -16.54 4.56 -7.14
CA ILE A 191 -16.80 3.11 -7.25
C ILE A 191 -17.31 2.53 -5.92
N VAL A 192 -16.71 2.91 -4.79
CA VAL A 192 -17.14 2.50 -3.45
C VAL A 192 -18.59 2.89 -3.23
N ARG A 193 -18.92 4.17 -3.42
CA ARG A 193 -20.28 4.71 -3.25
C ARG A 193 -21.30 4.04 -4.17
N ASP A 194 -20.92 3.75 -5.41
CA ASP A 194 -21.78 3.05 -6.37
C ASP A 194 -22.07 1.61 -5.95
N CYS A 195 -21.07 0.90 -5.40
CA CYS A 195 -21.23 -0.46 -4.91
C CYS A 195 -22.07 -0.53 -3.63
N GLU A 196 -21.85 0.38 -2.68
CA GLU A 196 -22.64 0.47 -1.44
C GLU A 196 -24.13 0.72 -1.73
N ARG A 197 -24.44 1.63 -2.67
CA ARG A 197 -25.82 1.90 -3.11
C ARG A 197 -26.51 0.68 -3.71
N GLN A 198 -25.77 -0.17 -4.40
CA GLN A 198 -26.35 -1.38 -5.01
C GLN A 198 -26.63 -2.48 -3.98
N GLN A 199 -25.89 -2.50 -2.86
CA GLN A 199 -26.14 -3.43 -1.76
C GLN A 199 -27.40 -3.07 -0.96
N THR A 200 -27.69 -1.78 -0.76
CA THR A 200 -28.88 -1.34 -0.01
C THR A 200 -30.20 -1.58 -0.75
N HIS A 201 -30.19 -1.62 -2.08
CA HIS A 201 -31.40 -1.87 -2.89
C HIS A 201 -31.77 -3.36 -3.03
N HIS A 202 -30.92 -4.30 -2.60
CA HIS A 202 -31.18 -5.74 -2.72
C HIS A 202 -31.78 -6.40 -1.45
N HIS A 203 -32.15 -5.63 -0.43
CA HIS A 203 -32.99 -6.11 0.67
C HIS A 203 -34.45 -5.71 0.43
N PRO A 204 -35.27 -6.50 -0.30
CA PRO A 204 -36.71 -6.33 -0.23
C PRO A 204 -37.13 -6.72 1.19
N SER A 205 -37.81 -5.80 1.85
CA SER A 205 -38.57 -6.04 3.06
C SER A 205 -39.51 -7.23 2.85
N SER A 206 -39.09 -8.41 3.31
CA SER A 206 -40.00 -9.52 3.58
C SER A 206 -40.79 -9.18 4.84
N SER A 207 -41.78 -8.30 4.68
CA SER A 207 -42.84 -8.05 5.65
C SER A 207 -44.16 -8.39 4.96
N SER A 208 -44.57 -9.66 5.07
CA SER A 208 -45.90 -10.27 4.83
C SER A 208 -45.67 -11.76 5.13
N SER A 209 -46.32 -12.45 6.06
CA SER A 209 -47.64 -12.32 6.68
C SER A 209 -47.63 -12.93 8.08
#